data_AF-B7B9Z7-F1
#
_entry.id   AF-B7B9Z7-F1
#
_cell.length_a   1.000
_cell.length_b   1.000
_cell.length_c   1.000
_cell.angle_alpha   90.00
_cell.angle_beta   90.00
_cell.angle_gamma   90.00
#
_symmetry.space_group_name_H-M   'P 1'
#
loop_
_entity.id
_entity.type
_entity.pdbx_description
1 polymer ?
#
loop_
_entity_poly.entity_id
_entity_poly.type
_entity_poly.pdbx_seq_one_letter_code
_entity_poly.pdbx_strand_id
1 'polypeptide(L)'
;MERLEETDLFRQASCIALYHAISGEVQTAGLIEKWYREKKLLLPLIKGNDLQLLLYSGKESLKAGAFGILEPTEDCVAVPENEIDLIIVPGVAFDRQRNRLGRGKGFYDRLLSTLNVPKIGISYDFQLKDQIPVEPFDRKMDLIITEKEII
;
A
#
# COMPACT_ATOMS: atom_id res chain seq x y z
N MET A 1 6.85 11.36 -3.66
CA MET A 1 5.39 11.21 -3.73
C MET A 1 4.79 11.91 -4.93
N GLU A 2 5.32 13.07 -5.36
CA GLU A 2 4.85 13.80 -6.55
C GLU A 2 4.67 12.91 -7.79
N ARG A 3 5.65 12.04 -8.09
CA ARG A 3 5.56 11.10 -9.23
C ARG A 3 4.37 10.14 -9.17
N LEU A 4 3.97 9.70 -7.97
CA LEU A 4 2.78 8.84 -7.81
C LEU A 4 1.53 9.60 -8.21
N GLU A 5 1.41 10.85 -7.75
CA GLU A 5 0.28 11.75 -8.03
C GLU A 5 0.21 12.18 -9.50
N GLU A 6 1.33 12.07 -10.23
CA GLU A 6 1.40 12.32 -11.67
C GLU A 6 0.96 11.14 -12.53
N THR A 7 0.91 9.93 -11.98
CA THR A 7 0.47 8.75 -12.74
C THR A 7 -1.03 8.81 -13.08
N ASP A 8 -1.38 8.36 -14.28
CA ASP A 8 -2.78 8.24 -14.69
C ASP A 8 -3.57 7.29 -13.78
N LEU A 9 -2.93 6.22 -13.32
CA LEU A 9 -3.50 5.28 -12.35
C LEU A 9 -3.98 5.99 -11.08
N PHE A 10 -3.16 6.86 -10.50
CA PHE A 10 -3.54 7.60 -9.30
C PHE A 10 -4.60 8.68 -9.58
N ARG A 11 -4.48 9.39 -10.70
CA ARG A 11 -5.40 10.47 -11.07
C ARG A 11 -6.82 9.95 -11.32
N GLN A 12 -6.94 8.84 -12.05
CA GLN A 12 -8.21 8.22 -12.42
C GLN A 12 -8.84 7.41 -11.27
N ALA A 13 -8.04 6.88 -10.35
CA ALA A 13 -8.53 6.12 -9.21
C ALA A 13 -9.35 7.01 -8.25
N SER A 14 -10.57 6.58 -7.94
CA SER A 14 -11.43 7.22 -6.94
C SER A 14 -11.32 6.53 -5.58
N CYS A 15 -11.01 5.23 -5.58
CA CYS A 15 -10.80 4.41 -4.40
C CYS A 15 -9.39 3.83 -4.39
N ILE A 16 -8.57 4.22 -3.41
CA ILE A 16 -7.15 3.87 -3.35
C ILE A 16 -6.85 3.23 -2.00
N ALA A 17 -6.34 2.01 -2.03
CA ALA A 17 -5.78 1.35 -0.86
C ALA A 17 -4.33 1.80 -0.63
N LEU A 18 -4.04 2.28 0.57
CA LEU A 18 -2.76 2.78 1.04
C LEU A 18 -2.36 2.02 2.31
N TYR A 19 -1.20 2.34 2.86
CA TYR A 19 -0.72 1.75 4.11
C TYR A 19 -0.25 2.84 5.06
N HIS A 20 -0.19 2.58 6.37
CA HIS A 20 0.58 3.39 7.30
C HIS A 20 2.01 2.85 7.37
N ALA A 21 2.95 3.70 6.98
CA ALA A 21 4.36 3.32 6.94
C ALA A 21 4.93 3.06 8.32
N ILE A 22 5.68 1.97 8.45
CA ILE A 22 6.53 1.72 9.63
C ILE A 22 7.99 2.07 9.36
N SER A 23 8.81 1.98 10.42
CA SER A 23 10.23 2.30 10.34
C SER A 23 10.92 1.52 9.21
N GLY A 24 11.47 2.23 8.23
CA GLY A 24 12.11 1.66 7.04
C GLY A 24 11.22 1.55 5.80
N GLU A 25 9.97 2.04 5.85
CA GLU A 25 9.08 2.15 4.68
C GLU A 25 8.91 3.60 4.26
N VAL A 26 8.57 3.80 2.98
CA VAL A 26 8.25 5.12 2.44
C VAL A 26 7.02 5.66 3.16
N GLN A 27 7.15 6.86 3.73
CA GLN A 27 6.09 7.52 4.47
C GLN A 27 4.94 7.95 3.56
N THR A 28 3.71 7.55 3.91
CA THR A 28 2.47 7.80 3.15
C THR A 28 1.48 8.70 3.88
N ALA A 29 1.72 8.99 5.17
CA ALA A 29 0.81 9.78 6.00
C ALA A 29 0.49 11.16 5.42
N GLY A 30 1.49 11.82 4.81
CA GLY A 30 1.28 13.10 4.14
C GLY A 30 0.36 13.02 2.92
N LEU A 31 0.44 11.93 2.15
CA LEU A 31 -0.44 11.69 0.99
C LEU A 31 -1.86 11.39 1.44
N ILE A 32 -2.01 10.58 2.48
CA ILE A 32 -3.30 10.24 3.08
C ILE A 32 -4.02 11.52 3.52
N GLU A 33 -3.34 12.36 4.31
CA GLU A 33 -3.89 13.64 4.80
C GLU A 33 -4.20 14.64 3.67
N LYS A 34 -3.46 14.58 2.56
CA LYS A 34 -3.69 15.44 1.41
C LYS A 34 -4.95 15.04 0.64
N TRP A 35 -5.17 13.74 0.42
CA TRP A 35 -6.17 13.25 -0.54
C TRP A 35 -7.44 12.66 0.09
N TYR A 36 -7.49 12.42 1.41
CA TYR A 36 -8.65 11.74 2.02
C TYR A 36 -10.00 12.47 1.86
N ARG A 37 -9.98 13.77 1.55
CA ARG A 37 -11.20 14.56 1.29
C ARG A 37 -11.67 14.50 -0.16
N GLU A 38 -10.78 14.14 -1.07
CA GLU A 38 -11.04 14.12 -2.52
C GLU A 38 -11.22 12.70 -3.07
N LYS A 39 -10.59 11.71 -2.43
CA LYS A 39 -10.61 10.29 -2.83
C LYS A 39 -10.97 9.41 -1.64
N LYS A 40 -11.60 8.26 -1.91
CA LYS A 40 -11.81 7.22 -0.89
C LYS A 40 -10.46 6.54 -0.63
N LEU A 41 -9.88 6.79 0.54
CA LEU A 41 -8.61 6.16 0.92
C LEU A 41 -8.88 5.00 1.88
N LEU A 42 -8.34 3.84 1.58
CA LEU A 42 -8.47 2.66 2.41
C LEU A 42 -7.15 2.37 3.11
N LEU A 43 -7.22 1.99 4.39
CA LEU A 43 -6.06 1.58 5.17
C LEU A 43 -6.24 0.15 5.68
N PRO A 44 -5.17 -0.66 5.71
CA PRO A 44 -5.22 -2.01 6.21
C PRO A 44 -5.35 -2.00 7.73
N LEU A 45 -6.27 -2.81 8.23
CA LEU A 45 -6.36 -3.26 9.61
C LEU A 45 -5.98 -4.73 9.67
N ILE A 46 -5.07 -5.09 10.58
CA ILE A 46 -4.71 -6.48 10.81
C ILE A 46 -5.86 -7.17 11.58
N LYS A 47 -6.46 -8.18 10.95
CA LYS A 47 -7.52 -9.00 11.57
C LYS A 47 -7.10 -10.47 11.56
N GLY A 48 -6.51 -10.92 12.68
CA GLY A 48 -5.91 -12.25 12.77
C GLY A 48 -4.72 -12.39 11.82
N ASN A 49 -4.86 -13.21 10.79
CA ASN A 49 -3.81 -13.43 9.77
C ASN A 49 -4.08 -12.66 8.47
N ASP A 50 -5.17 -11.91 8.36
CA ASP A 50 -5.57 -11.24 7.12
C ASP A 50 -5.55 -9.71 7.28
N LEU A 51 -5.51 -9.01 6.15
CA LEU A 51 -5.66 -7.56 6.10
C LEU A 51 -7.07 -7.22 5.65
N GLN A 52 -7.77 -6.43 6.45
CA GLN A 52 -9.05 -5.86 6.07
C GLN A 52 -8.85 -4.39 5.68
N LEU A 53 -9.32 -3.98 4.51
CA LEU A 53 -9.21 -2.60 4.03
C LEU A 53 -10.41 -1.78 4.51
N LEU A 54 -10.13 -0.77 5.32
CA LEU A 54 -11.15 0.09 5.94
C LEU A 54 -11.04 1.52 5.45
N LEU A 55 -12.18 2.19 5.27
CA LEU A 55 -12.23 3.58 4.84
C LEU A 55 -11.62 4.52 5.91
N TYR A 56 -10.64 5.29 5.48
CA TYR A 56 -10.06 6.37 6.28
C TYR A 56 -10.93 7.62 6.23
N SER A 57 -11.41 8.06 7.39
CA SER A 57 -12.28 9.25 7.51
C SER A 57 -11.60 10.44 8.22
N GLY A 58 -10.31 10.35 8.49
CA GLY A 58 -9.52 11.37 9.18
C GLY A 58 -8.79 10.82 10.41
N LYS A 59 -7.90 11.64 11.00
CA LYS A 59 -7.02 11.20 12.10
C LYS A 59 -7.77 10.66 13.32
N GLU A 60 -8.98 11.15 13.56
CA GLU A 60 -9.83 10.70 14.66
C GLU A 60 -10.31 9.26 14.49
N SER A 61 -10.33 8.75 13.25
CA SER A 61 -10.65 7.35 12.96
C SER A 61 -9.46 6.41 13.09
N LEU A 62 -8.28 6.90 13.52
CA LEU A 62 -7.09 6.10 13.77
C LEU A 62 -6.87 5.87 15.26
N LYS A 63 -6.44 4.66 15.60
CA LYS A 63 -5.90 4.34 16.93
C LYS A 63 -4.53 3.70 16.77
N ALA A 64 -3.71 3.79 17.82
CA ALA A 64 -2.49 3.01 17.90
C ALA A 64 -2.86 1.52 17.96
N GLY A 65 -2.59 0.81 16.88
CA GLY A 65 -2.90 -0.60 16.68
C GLY A 65 -1.70 -1.50 16.95
N ALA A 66 -1.69 -2.66 16.28
CA ALA A 66 -0.62 -3.62 16.44
C ALA A 66 0.75 -3.01 16.04
N PHE A 67 1.82 -3.39 16.75
CA PHE A 67 3.19 -2.94 16.46
C PHE A 67 3.43 -1.41 16.53
N GLY A 68 2.54 -0.64 17.17
CA GLY A 68 2.67 0.80 17.33
C GLY A 68 2.33 1.61 16.07
N ILE A 69 1.62 1.00 15.12
CA ILE A 69 1.19 1.61 13.86
C ILE A 69 -0.17 2.27 14.08
N LEU A 70 -0.43 3.40 13.43
CA LEU A 70 -1.79 3.94 13.38
C LEU A 70 -2.64 3.09 12.44
N GLU A 71 -3.68 2.46 12.97
CA GLU A 71 -4.62 1.63 12.22
C GLU A 71 -6.03 2.22 12.32
N PRO A 72 -6.87 2.10 11.28
CA PRO A 72 -8.26 2.50 11.35
C PRO A 72 -9.01 1.69 12.42
N THR A 73 -9.95 2.32 13.11
CA THR A 73 -10.81 1.64 14.10
C THR A 73 -11.71 0.60 13.45
N GLU A 74 -12.06 -0.47 14.16
CA GLU A 74 -13.00 -1.50 13.68
C GLU A 74 -14.38 -0.93 13.30
N ASP A 75 -14.75 0.24 13.83
CA ASP A 75 -15.97 0.97 13.50
C ASP A 75 -15.95 1.59 12.08
N CYS A 76 -14.78 1.62 11.42
CA CYS A 76 -14.65 2.13 10.07
C CYS A 76 -15.31 1.19 9.04
N VAL A 77 -15.87 1.78 7.99
CA VAL A 77 -16.56 1.03 6.93
C VAL A 77 -15.56 0.15 6.17
N ALA A 78 -15.81 -1.16 6.18
CA ALA A 78 -15.10 -2.10 5.32
C ALA A 78 -15.53 -1.89 3.87
N VAL A 79 -14.56 -1.71 2.97
CA VAL A 79 -14.84 -1.51 1.56
C VAL A 79 -14.56 -2.81 0.80
N PRO A 80 -15.51 -3.29 -0.01
CA PRO A 80 -15.32 -4.48 -0.83
C PRO A 80 -14.13 -4.35 -1.78
N GLU A 81 -13.41 -5.44 -2.01
CA GLU A 81 -12.23 -5.47 -2.89
C GLU A 81 -12.53 -5.01 -4.33
N ASN A 82 -13.76 -5.22 -4.81
CA ASN A 82 -14.20 -4.83 -6.16
C ASN A 82 -14.49 -3.33 -6.32
N GLU A 83 -14.52 -2.57 -5.22
CA GLU A 83 -14.61 -1.10 -5.28
C GLU A 83 -13.24 -0.42 -5.32
N ILE A 84 -12.15 -1.19 -5.25
CA ILE A 84 -10.78 -0.65 -5.19
C ILE A 84 -10.28 -0.46 -6.61
N ASP A 85 -9.81 0.76 -6.93
CA ASP A 85 -9.28 1.08 -8.25
C ASP A 85 -7.75 0.91 -8.31
N LEU A 86 -7.07 1.07 -7.16
CA LEU A 86 -5.61 1.10 -7.06
C LEU A 86 -5.17 0.66 -5.66
N ILE A 87 -4.09 -0.11 -5.58
CA ILE A 87 -3.40 -0.39 -4.31
C ILE A 87 -1.94 0.07 -4.35
N ILE A 88 -1.55 0.78 -3.29
CA ILE A 88 -0.17 1.16 -3.02
C ILE A 88 0.39 0.18 -2.01
N VAL A 89 1.44 -0.55 -2.39
CA VAL A 89 1.96 -1.68 -1.63
C VAL A 89 3.31 -1.32 -1.00
N PRO A 90 3.48 -1.47 0.33
CA PRO A 90 4.77 -1.29 0.98
C PRO A 90 5.69 -2.48 0.73
N GLY A 91 7.00 -2.22 0.76
CA GLY A 91 8.03 -3.24 0.70
C GLY A 91 9.31 -2.82 1.40
N VAL A 92 10.10 -3.81 1.81
CA VAL A 92 11.47 -3.61 2.35
C VAL A 92 12.46 -3.42 1.22
N ALA A 93 12.26 -4.15 0.11
CA ALA A 93 13.05 -4.03 -1.10
C ALA A 93 12.19 -4.37 -2.33
N PHE A 94 12.60 -3.86 -3.48
CA PHE A 94 12.01 -4.17 -4.77
C PHE A 94 13.13 -4.41 -5.78
N ASP A 95 12.82 -5.06 -6.91
CA ASP A 95 13.77 -5.20 -8.01
C ASP A 95 13.23 -4.67 -9.35
N ARG A 96 14.12 -4.58 -10.35
CA ARG A 96 13.76 -4.11 -11.69
C ARG A 96 12.83 -5.06 -12.46
N GLN A 97 12.61 -6.28 -11.96
CA GLN A 97 11.64 -7.24 -12.49
C GLN A 97 10.25 -7.07 -11.88
N ARG A 98 10.07 -6.02 -11.07
CA ARG A 98 8.85 -5.67 -10.33
C ARG A 98 8.49 -6.64 -9.21
N ASN A 99 9.46 -7.39 -8.72
CA ASN A 99 9.27 -8.20 -7.52
C ASN A 99 9.30 -7.30 -6.28
N ARG A 100 8.67 -7.79 -5.21
CA ARG A 100 8.59 -7.11 -3.92
C ARG A 100 9.02 -8.05 -2.80
N LEU A 101 9.88 -7.56 -1.91
CA LEU A 101 10.23 -8.23 -0.66
C LEU A 101 9.51 -7.57 0.50
N GLY A 102 8.59 -8.29 1.14
CA GLY A 102 7.92 -7.86 2.36
C GLY A 102 8.73 -8.15 3.63
N ARG A 103 8.08 -8.00 4.79
CA ARG A 103 8.67 -8.34 6.12
C ARG A 103 8.50 -9.80 6.55
N GLY A 104 8.04 -10.67 5.64
CA GLY A 104 7.93 -12.12 5.90
C GLY A 104 6.69 -12.58 6.66
N LYS A 105 5.68 -11.73 6.87
CA LYS A 105 4.39 -12.14 7.49
C LYS A 105 3.30 -12.56 6.50
N GLY A 106 3.52 -12.34 5.20
CA GLY A 106 2.61 -12.76 4.13
C GLY A 106 1.26 -12.04 4.07
N PHE A 107 1.06 -10.98 4.86
CA PHE A 107 -0.22 -10.24 4.92
C PHE A 107 -0.64 -9.67 3.56
N TYR A 108 0.28 -8.96 2.91
CA TYR A 108 0.05 -8.42 1.58
C TYR A 108 0.00 -9.50 0.51
N ASP A 109 0.78 -10.59 0.64
CA ASP A 109 0.76 -11.65 -0.37
C ASP A 109 -0.59 -12.36 -0.41
N ARG A 110 -1.23 -12.52 0.77
CA ARG A 110 -2.62 -12.99 0.88
C ARG A 110 -3.61 -11.98 0.27
N LEU A 111 -3.55 -10.71 0.65
CA LEU A 111 -4.44 -9.66 0.11
C LEU A 111 -4.31 -9.54 -1.42
N LEU A 112 -3.08 -9.55 -1.95
CA LEU A 112 -2.81 -9.44 -3.39
C LEU A 112 -3.16 -10.72 -4.16
N SER A 113 -3.41 -11.84 -3.47
CA SER A 113 -3.85 -13.07 -4.10
C SER A 113 -5.33 -13.03 -4.49
N THR A 114 -6.14 -12.23 -3.78
CA THR A 114 -7.58 -12.02 -4.05
C THR A 114 -7.83 -10.73 -4.83
N LEU A 115 -7.03 -9.69 -4.57
CA LEU A 115 -7.20 -8.37 -5.16
C LEU A 115 -6.61 -8.26 -6.58
N ASN A 116 -7.47 -8.15 -7.60
CA ASN A 116 -7.08 -8.00 -9.00
C ASN A 116 -7.17 -6.55 -9.50
N VAL A 117 -6.39 -5.66 -8.88
CA VAL A 117 -6.30 -4.23 -9.23
C VAL A 117 -4.85 -3.86 -9.55
N PRO A 118 -4.60 -2.72 -10.22
CA PRO A 118 -3.24 -2.19 -10.40
C PRO A 118 -2.50 -2.05 -9.07
N LYS A 119 -1.26 -2.54 -9.02
CA LYS A 119 -0.40 -2.56 -7.83
C LYS A 119 0.80 -1.65 -8.06
N ILE A 120 0.92 -0.60 -7.25
CA ILE A 120 2.09 0.29 -7.29
C ILE A 120 2.93 0.07 -6.04
N GLY A 121 4.16 -0.39 -6.23
CA GLY A 121 5.17 -0.40 -5.17
C GLY A 121 5.78 0.98 -5.03
N ILE A 122 5.87 1.49 -3.79
CA ILE A 122 6.66 2.69 -3.50
C ILE A 122 7.86 2.30 -2.66
N SER A 123 9.02 2.80 -3.07
CA SER A 123 10.32 2.38 -2.53
C SER A 123 11.27 3.56 -2.51
N TYR A 124 12.20 3.57 -1.54
CA TYR A 124 13.38 4.40 -1.69
C TYR A 124 14.32 3.83 -2.77
N ASP A 125 15.15 4.66 -3.39
CA ASP A 125 16.10 4.22 -4.41
C ASP A 125 17.09 3.19 -3.87
N PHE A 126 17.57 3.35 -2.63
CA PHE A 126 18.49 2.39 -2.00
C PHE A 126 17.86 1.02 -1.70
N GLN A 127 16.52 0.95 -1.66
CA GLN A 127 15.75 -0.29 -1.48
C GLN A 127 15.51 -1.01 -2.80
N LEU A 128 15.74 -0.34 -3.94
CA LEU A 128 15.77 -0.98 -5.24
C LEU A 128 17.07 -1.79 -5.37
N LYS A 129 16.94 -3.10 -5.63
CA LYS A 129 18.04 -4.04 -5.83
C LYS A 129 18.02 -4.61 -7.24
N ASP A 130 19.13 -5.16 -7.70
CA ASP A 130 19.19 -5.84 -8.99
C ASP A 130 18.32 -7.11 -8.99
N GLN A 131 18.35 -7.84 -7.89
CA GLN A 131 17.53 -9.03 -7.67
C GLN A 131 17.22 -9.17 -6.18
N ILE A 132 16.01 -9.64 -5.88
CA ILE A 132 15.60 -10.04 -4.54
C ILE A 132 15.17 -11.52 -4.54
N PRO A 133 15.21 -12.21 -3.38
CA PRO A 133 14.57 -13.51 -3.27
C PRO A 133 13.06 -13.37 -3.53
N VAL A 134 12.51 -14.29 -4.32
CA VAL A 134 11.10 -14.34 -4.70
C VAL A 134 10.58 -15.74 -4.42
N GLU A 135 9.41 -15.82 -3.81
CA GLU A 135 8.69 -17.05 -3.57
C GLU A 135 7.55 -17.23 -4.60
N PRO A 136 7.10 -18.47 -4.90
CA PRO A 136 6.09 -18.71 -5.93
C PRO A 136 4.74 -18.00 -5.72
N PHE A 137 4.44 -17.63 -4.47
CA PHE A 137 3.22 -16.91 -4.09
C PHE A 137 3.37 -15.39 -4.14
N ASP A 138 4.57 -14.87 -4.37
CA ASP A 138 4.80 -13.44 -4.48
C ASP A 138 4.15 -12.86 -5.73
N ARG A 139 3.40 -11.79 -5.55
CA ARG A 139 2.77 -11.07 -6.65
C ARG A 139 3.64 -9.90 -7.08
N LYS A 140 3.95 -9.85 -8.37
CA LYS A 140 4.66 -8.72 -8.98
C LYS A 140 3.81 -7.46 -8.92
N MET A 141 4.50 -6.34 -8.79
CA MET A 141 3.89 -5.02 -8.94
C MET A 141 3.68 -4.71 -10.41
N ASP A 142 2.68 -3.89 -10.70
CA ASP A 142 2.45 -3.38 -12.04
C ASP A 142 3.39 -2.20 -12.34
N LEU A 143 3.67 -1.39 -11.31
CA LEU A 143 4.60 -0.25 -11.35
C LEU A 143 5.42 -0.18 -10.06
N ILE A 144 6.68 0.27 -10.13
CA ILE A 144 7.45 0.70 -8.96
C ILE A 144 7.84 2.15 -9.12
N ILE A 145 7.63 2.95 -8.07
CA ILE A 145 8.00 4.36 -8.03
C ILE A 145 9.07 4.56 -6.96
N THR A 146 10.19 5.14 -7.36
CA THR A 146 11.25 5.64 -6.47
C THR A 146 11.38 7.15 -6.56
N GLU A 147 12.24 7.75 -5.74
CA GLU A 147 12.57 9.18 -5.90
C GLU A 147 13.30 9.48 -7.21
N LYS A 148 13.93 8.49 -7.86
CA LYS A 148 14.75 8.68 -9.07
C LYS A 148 14.09 8.23 -10.35
N GLU A 149 13.31 7.14 -10.33
CA GLU A 149 12.73 6.53 -11.53
C GLU A 149 11.34 5.91 -11.31
N ILE A 150 10.68 5.56 -12.40
CA ILE A 150 9.46 4.76 -12.44
C ILE A 150 9.79 3.53 -13.29
N ILE A 151 9.48 2.34 -12.78
CA ILE A 151 9.79 1.03 -13.38
C ILE A 151 8.50 0.28 -13.69
#